data_AF-A0A8S3AZB9-F1
#
_entry.id   AF-A0A8S3AZB9-F1
#
_cell.length_a   1.000
_cell.length_b   1.000
_cell.length_c   1.000
_cell.angle_alpha   90.00
_cell.angle_beta   90.00
_cell.angle_gamma   90.00
#
_symmetry.space_group_name_H-M   'P 1'
#
loop_
_entity.id
_entity.type
_entity.pdbx_description
1 polymer ?
#
loop_
_entity_poly.entity_id
_entity_poly.type
_entity_poly.pdbx_seq_one_letter_code
_entity_poly.pdbx_strand_id
1 'polypeptide(L)' 'MQDSGNLLIRDAKNQLIWSTRTAGKGVKPHYLVMQIDRNLVLYDGHHQPIWASN' A
#
# COMPACT_ATOMS: atom_id res chain seq x y z
N MET A 1 4.94 2.24 5.22
CA MET A 1 3.68 2.84 4.72
C MET A 1 3.39 4.07 5.56
N GLN A 2 2.87 5.14 4.93
CA GLN A 2 2.49 6.36 5.65
C GLN A 2 1.20 6.15 6.45
N ASP A 3 0.98 7.00 7.45
CA ASP A 3 -0.24 6.99 8.27
C ASP A 3 -1.53 7.20 7.43
N SER A 4 -1.42 7.84 6.27
CA SER A 4 -2.51 8.01 5.30
C SER A 4 -2.88 6.73 4.54
N GLY A 5 -2.19 5.61 4.76
CA GLY A 5 -2.37 4.36 4.01
C GLY A 5 -1.64 4.32 2.66
N ASN A 6 -0.79 5.31 2.38
CA ASN A 6 0.01 5.35 1.14
C ASN A 6 1.35 4.61 1.33
N LEU A 7 1.62 3.59 0.50
CA LEU A 7 2.90 2.93 0.48
C LEU A 7 3.81 3.67 -0.51
N LEU A 8 4.99 4.06 -0.04
CA LEU A 8 5.98 4.80 -0.81
C LEU A 8 7.25 3.97 -0.95
N ILE A 9 7.87 4.05 -2.12
CA ILE A 9 9.26 3.65 -2.34
C ILE A 9 10.07 4.92 -2.57
N ARG A 10 11.14 5.07 -1.80
CA ARG A 10 12.05 6.22 -1.87
C ARG A 10 13.49 5.74 -2.02
N ASP A 11 14.33 6.58 -2.61
CA ASP A 11 15.77 6.34 -2.67
C ASP A 11 16.47 6.69 -1.33
N ALA A 12 17.78 6.47 -1.27
CA ALA A 12 18.61 6.81 -0.10
C ALA A 12 18.67 8.32 0.21
N LYS A 13 18.32 9.18 -0.75
CA LYS A 13 18.21 10.64 -0.59
C LYS A 13 16.78 11.07 -0.24
N ASN A 14 15.90 10.12 0.08
CA ASN A 14 14.49 10.33 0.40
C ASN A 14 13.65 10.86 -0.77
N GLN A 15 14.15 10.81 -2.01
CA GLN A 15 13.37 11.16 -3.20
C GLN A 15 12.33 10.08 -3.49
N LEU A 16 11.12 10.50 -3.87
CA LEU A 16 10.04 9.58 -4.20
C LEU A 16 10.32 8.90 -5.54
N ILE A 17 10.42 7.57 -5.53
CA ILE A 17 10.53 6.75 -6.74
C ILE A 17 9.14 6.32 -7.21
N TRP A 18 8.31 5.83 -6.29
CA TRP A 18 7.00 5.26 -6.61
C TRP A 18 6.03 5.30 -5.42
N SER A 19 4.73 5.25 -5.69
CA SER A 19 3.69 5.13 -4.65
C SER A 19 2.45 4.36 -5.12
N THR A 20 1.74 3.71 -4.19
CA THR A 20 0.43 3.07 -4.43
C THR A 20 -0.70 4.08 -4.71
N ARG A 21 -0.51 5.36 -4.35
CA ARG A 21 -1.52 6.43 -4.47
C ARG A 21 -2.82 6.09 -3.73
N THR A 22 -2.69 5.51 -2.53
CA THR A 22 -3.80 5.08 -1.67
C THR A 22 -4.03 5.99 -0.46
N ALA A 23 -3.39 7.17 -0.44
CA ALA A 23 -3.60 8.16 0.63
C ALA A 23 -5.09 8.47 0.79
N GLY A 24 -5.61 8.30 2.01
CA GLY A 24 -7.02 8.57 2.34
C GLY A 24 -8.02 7.53 1.84
N LYS A 25 -7.56 6.35 1.37
CA LYS A 25 -8.44 5.25 0.98
C LYS A 25 -8.56 4.21 2.10
N GLY A 26 -9.76 3.63 2.22
CA GLY A 26 -10.07 2.59 3.20
C GLY A 26 -9.99 3.07 4.65
N VAL A 27 -10.11 2.12 5.57
CA VAL A 27 -9.98 2.37 7.02
C VAL A 27 -8.68 1.77 7.57
N LYS A 28 -8.16 2.34 8.66
CA LYS A 28 -7.03 1.74 9.39
C LYS A 28 -7.46 0.49 10.15
N PRO A 29 -6.55 -0.46 10.44
CA PRO A 29 -5.15 -0.48 10.00
C PRO A 29 -5.02 -0.93 8.54
N HIS A 30 -4.08 -0.32 7.82
CA HIS A 30 -3.68 -0.79 6.50
C HIS A 30 -2.60 -1.86 6.62
N TYR A 31 -2.61 -2.85 5.73
CA TYR A 31 -1.57 -3.88 5.70
C TYR A 31 -1.34 -4.44 4.30
N LEU A 32 -0.10 -4.81 4.02
CA LEU A 32 0.35 -5.31 2.72
C LEU A 32 0.55 -6.82 2.79
N VAL A 33 -0.02 -7.56 1.82
CA VAL A 33 0.05 -9.02 1.77
C VAL A 33 0.63 -9.45 0.44
N MET A 34 1.69 -10.26 0.47
CA MET A 34 2.14 -11.04 -0.68
C MET A 34 1.35 -12.34 -0.70
N GLN A 35 0.42 -12.46 -1.65
CA GLN A 35 -0.48 -13.60 -1.76
C GLN A 35 0.18 -14.77 -2.52
N ILE A 36 -0.42 -15.95 -2.39
CA ILE A 36 0.10 -17.20 -3.00
C ILE A 36 0.08 -17.17 -4.54
N ASP A 37 -0.80 -16.35 -5.11
CA ASP A 37 -0.94 -16.11 -6.56
C ASP A 37 0.09 -15.12 -7.11
N ARG A 38 1.02 -14.67 -6.25
CA ARG A 38 2.07 -13.68 -6.54
C ARG A 38 1.55 -12.26 -6.71
N ASN A 39 0.33 -11.97 -6.26
CA ASN A 39 -0.18 -10.61 -6.18
C ASN A 39 0.22 -9.95 -4.85
N LEU A 40 0.80 -8.76 -4.95
CA LEU A 40 1.02 -7.89 -3.80
C LEU A 40 -0.20 -6.98 -3.65
N VAL A 41 -0.96 -7.19 -2.57
CA VAL A 41 -2.23 -6.49 -2.34
C VAL A 41 -2.15 -5.66 -1.06
N LEU A 42 -2.61 -4.41 -1.16
CA LEU A 42 -2.80 -3.54 -0.01
C LEU A 42 -4.26 -3.63 0.44
N TYR A 43 -4.45 -3.99 1.70
CA TYR A 43 -5.76 -4.10 2.35
C TYR A 43 -5.97 -2.99 3.37
N ASP A 44 -7.24 -2.68 3.61
CA ASP A 44 -7.68 -1.85 4.71
C ASP A 44 -8.15 -2.68 5.92
N GLY A 45 -8.54 -2.01 7.01
CA GLY A 45 -8.95 -2.63 8.28
C GLY A 45 -10.25 -3.45 8.20
N HIS A 46 -11.00 -3.35 7.11
CA HIS A 46 -12.17 -4.19 6.82
C HIS A 46 -11.84 -5.36 5.89
N HIS A 47 -10.55 -5.61 5.66
CA HIS A 47 -10.05 -6.61 4.72
C HIS A 47 -10.47 -6.33 3.27
N GLN A 48 -10.71 -5.06 2.91
CA GLN A 48 -11.00 -4.66 1.53
C GLN A 48 -9.71 -4.35 0.78
N PRO A 49 -9.52 -4.88 -0.44
CA PRO A 49 -8.36 -4.56 -1.25
C PRO A 49 -8.50 -3.12 -1.78
N ILE A 50 -7.52 -2.27 -1.49
CA ILE A 50 -7.50 -0.86 -1.92
C ILE A 50 -6.47 -0.59 -3.04
N TRP A 51 -5.55 -1.52 -3.27
CA TRP A 51 -4.61 -1.54 -4.39
C TRP A 51 -4.06 -2.95 -4.61
N ALA A 52 -3.75 -3.30 -5.86
CA ALA A 52 -3.10 -4.55 -6.24
C ALA A 52 -2.01 -4.29 -7.30
N SER A 53 -1.03 -5.19 -7.35
CA SER A 53 0.14 -5.05 -8.24
C SER A 53 -0.08 -5.43 -9.70
N ASN A 54 -1.23 -6.04 -10.02
CA ASN A 54 -1.62 -6.53 -11.34
C ASN A 54 -2.70 -5.69 -12.01
#